data_AF-X1QFY8-F1
#
_entry.id   AF-X1QFY8-F1
#
_cell.length_a   1.000
_cell.length_b   1.000
_cell.length_c   1.000
_cell.angle_alpha   90.00
_cell.angle_beta   90.00
_cell.angle_gamma   90.00
#
_symmetry.space_group_name_H-M   'P 1'
#
loop_
_entity.id
_entity.type
_entity.pdbx_description
1 polymer ?
#
loop_
_entity_poly.entity_id
_entity_poly.type
_entity_poly.pdbx_seq_one_letter_code
_entity_poly.pdbx_strand_id
1 'polypeptide(L)'
;MKHTVTLIPGDGIGPEVVEAARRVLEATGVEFQWDVANAGASALEKEGSLLPERLFESVKKNRVALKGPTTTPVGVGFRSVNVALRKALNLYA
;
A
#
# COMPACT_ATOMS: atom_id res chain seq x y z
N MET A 1 -19.02 -11.60 7.57
CA MET A 1 -19.05 -10.16 7.19
C MET A 1 -17.73 -9.88 6.52
N LYS A 2 -17.74 -9.35 5.30
CA LYS A 2 -16.54 -9.17 4.49
C LYS A 2 -15.81 -7.88 4.87
N HIS A 3 -14.50 -7.95 5.09
CA HIS A 3 -13.65 -6.80 5.39
C HIS A 3 -13.00 -6.27 4.11
N THR A 4 -13.34 -5.05 3.70
CA THR A 4 -12.64 -4.39 2.58
C THR A 4 -11.37 -3.72 3.07
N VAL A 5 -10.23 -4.10 2.50
CA VAL A 5 -8.90 -3.64 2.92
C VAL A 5 -8.11 -3.23 1.69
N THR A 6 -7.50 -2.04 1.73
CA THR A 6 -6.58 -1.62 0.67
C THR A 6 -5.29 -2.45 0.74
N LEU A 7 -4.93 -3.13 -0.34
CA LEU A 7 -3.71 -3.92 -0.43
C LEU A 7 -2.68 -3.18 -1.29
N ILE A 8 -1.52 -2.89 -0.70
CA ILE A 8 -0.41 -2.20 -1.38
C ILE A 8 0.78 -3.16 -1.45
N PRO A 9 1.05 -3.81 -2.60
CA PRO A 9 2.13 -4.79 -2.72
C PRO A 9 3.51 -4.20 -2.40
N GLY A 10 3.75 -2.95 -2.79
CA GLY A 10 5.03 -2.26 -2.59
C GLY A 10 6.10 -2.68 -3.60
N ASP A 11 7.36 -2.48 -3.24
CA ASP A 11 8.54 -2.64 -4.09
C ASP A 11 9.54 -3.64 -3.49
N GLY A 12 10.54 -4.06 -4.29
CA GLY A 12 11.57 -5.00 -3.86
C GLY A 12 10.95 -6.34 -3.44
N ILE A 13 11.23 -6.79 -2.21
CA ILE A 13 10.61 -8.00 -1.63
C ILE A 13 9.11 -7.83 -1.30
N GLY A 14 8.56 -6.62 -1.45
CA GLY A 14 7.20 -6.26 -1.03
C GLY A 14 6.11 -7.20 -1.55
N PRO A 15 6.00 -7.44 -2.88
CA PRO A 15 5.00 -8.33 -3.43
C PRO A 15 5.02 -9.74 -2.83
N GLU A 16 6.22 -10.30 -2.60
CA GLU A 16 6.38 -11.64 -2.05
C GLU A 16 5.90 -11.72 -0.59
N VAL A 17 6.32 -10.77 0.25
CA VAL A 17 5.94 -10.77 1.67
C VAL A 17 4.46 -10.42 1.88
N VAL A 18 3.90 -9.53 1.06
CA VAL A 18 2.48 -9.17 1.11
C VAL A 18 1.61 -10.33 0.64
N GLU A 19 2.01 -11.05 -0.41
CA GLU A 19 1.28 -12.24 -0.85
C GLU A 19 1.32 -13.36 0.20
N ALA A 20 2.45 -13.56 0.86
CA ALA A 20 2.54 -14.49 1.99
C ALA A 20 1.60 -14.10 3.13
N ALA A 21 1.57 -12.81 3.52
CA ALA A 21 0.65 -12.30 4.53
C ALA A 21 -0.82 -12.47 4.12
N ARG A 22 -1.16 -12.17 2.86
CA ARG A 22 -2.52 -12.35 2.31
C ARG A 22 -3.00 -13.79 2.44
N ARG A 23 -2.15 -14.76 2.07
CA ARG A 23 -2.47 -16.20 2.18
C ARG A 23 -2.70 -16.63 3.63
N VAL A 24 -1.87 -16.17 4.56
CA VAL A 24 -2.04 -16.46 5.98
C VAL A 24 -3.35 -15.87 6.52
N LEU A 25 -3.68 -14.63 6.14
CA LEU A 25 -4.93 -13.99 6.53
C LEU A 25 -6.15 -14.73 5.97
N GLU A 26 -6.13 -15.12 4.70
CA GLU A 26 -7.23 -15.89 4.07
C GLU A 26 -7.40 -17.27 4.71
N ALA A 27 -6.31 -17.92 5.12
CA ALA A 27 -6.34 -19.21 5.81
C ALA A 27 -7.03 -19.17 7.20
N THR A 28 -7.23 -17.97 7.78
CA THR A 28 -7.98 -17.84 9.04
C THR A 28 -9.49 -18.07 8.89
N GLY A 29 -10.01 -18.09 7.66
CA GLY A 29 -11.44 -18.14 7.37
C GLY A 29 -12.15 -16.79 7.44
N VAL A 30 -11.43 -15.69 7.75
CA VAL A 30 -11.96 -14.33 7.64
C VAL A 30 -12.10 -13.95 6.17
N GLU A 31 -13.26 -13.41 5.80
CA GLU A 31 -13.54 -12.96 4.44
C GLU A 31 -12.95 -11.57 4.19
N PHE A 32 -12.00 -11.47 3.26
CA PHE A 32 -11.41 -10.20 2.83
C PHE A 32 -11.87 -9.80 1.42
N GLN A 33 -12.05 -8.50 1.20
CA GLN A 33 -12.09 -7.88 -0.12
C GLN A 33 -10.86 -7.01 -0.29
N TRP A 34 -9.91 -7.48 -1.10
CA TRP A 34 -8.70 -6.73 -1.39
C TRP A 34 -8.96 -5.69 -2.46
N ASP A 35 -8.78 -4.43 -2.10
CA ASP A 35 -8.77 -3.28 -3.02
C ASP A 35 -7.31 -2.94 -3.34
N VAL A 36 -6.81 -3.42 -4.47
CA VAL A 36 -5.37 -3.35 -4.78
C VAL A 36 -5.00 -1.98 -5.32
N ALA A 37 -4.04 -1.31 -4.67
CA ALA A 37 -3.49 -0.03 -5.11
C ALA A 37 -1.94 -0.07 -5.08
N ASN A 38 -1.27 0.62 -6.02
CA ASN A 38 0.20 0.67 -6.03
C ASN A 38 0.72 1.92 -5.32
N ALA A 39 1.94 1.81 -4.78
CA ALA A 39 2.70 2.93 -4.25
C ALA A 39 4.20 2.65 -4.47
N GLY A 40 5.01 3.70 -4.55
CA GLY A 40 6.46 3.56 -4.70
C GLY A 40 6.94 3.43 -6.14
N ALA A 41 8.11 2.81 -6.32
CA ALA A 41 8.79 2.73 -7.62
C ALA A 41 7.93 2.00 -8.66
N SER A 42 7.26 0.93 -8.25
CA SER A 42 6.32 0.18 -9.09
C SER A 42 5.12 1.02 -9.55
N ALA A 43 4.63 1.94 -8.72
CA ALA A 43 3.57 2.87 -9.09
C ALA A 43 4.07 3.94 -10.06
N LEU A 44 5.30 4.43 -9.86
CA LEU A 44 5.92 5.38 -10.78
C LEU A 44 6.07 4.77 -12.19
N GLU A 45 6.53 3.53 -12.27
CA GLU A 45 6.68 2.81 -13.53
C GLU A 45 5.33 2.58 -14.24
N LYS A 46 4.31 2.13 -13.49
CA LYS A 46 3.02 1.73 -14.06
C LYS A 46 2.05 2.89 -14.29
N GLU A 47 2.16 3.96 -13.52
CA GLU A 47 1.15 5.01 -13.41
C GLU A 47 1.73 6.43 -13.51
N GLY A 48 3.05 6.57 -13.61
CA GLY A 48 3.72 7.88 -13.69
C GLY A 48 3.72 8.66 -12.36
N SER A 49 3.25 8.06 -11.25
CA SER A 49 3.24 8.68 -9.93
C SER A 49 3.65 7.71 -8.83
N LEU A 50 4.51 8.16 -7.91
CA LEU A 50 4.87 7.40 -6.71
C LEU A 50 3.69 7.20 -5.75
N LEU A 51 2.73 8.12 -5.78
CA LEU A 51 1.57 8.19 -4.89
C LEU A 51 0.33 8.56 -5.73
N PRO A 52 -0.22 7.62 -6.52
CA PRO A 52 -1.41 7.84 -7.33
C PRO A 52 -2.59 8.29 -6.47
N GLU A 53 -3.47 9.15 -6.99
CA GLU A 53 -4.61 9.67 -6.21
C GLU A 53 -5.57 8.56 -5.74
N ARG A 54 -5.81 7.56 -6.61
CA ARG A 54 -6.64 6.38 -6.32
C ARG A 54 -6.20 5.61 -5.07
N LEU A 55 -4.89 5.64 -4.74
CA LEU A 55 -4.37 5.04 -3.52
C LEU A 55 -4.97 5.71 -2.29
N PHE A 56 -4.97 7.05 -2.27
CA PHE A 56 -5.53 7.80 -1.14
C PHE A 56 -7.05 7.66 -1.07
N GLU A 57 -7.73 7.63 -2.21
CA GLU A 57 -9.18 7.39 -2.27
C GLU A 57 -9.54 6.02 -1.68
N SER A 58 -8.82 4.98 -2.09
CA SER A 58 -8.98 3.62 -1.58
C SER A 58 -8.76 3.56 -0.07
N VAL A 59 -7.64 4.10 0.44
CA VAL A 59 -7.35 4.07 1.88
C VAL A 59 -8.35 4.91 2.69
N LYS A 60 -8.78 6.08 2.19
CA LYS A 60 -9.78 6.91 2.86
C LYS A 60 -11.16 6.24 2.90
N LYS A 61 -11.53 5.52 1.83
CA LYS A 61 -12.77 4.75 1.77
C LYS A 61 -12.75 3.56 2.72
N ASN A 62 -11.67 2.77 2.69
CA ASN A 62 -11.59 1.50 3.41
C ASN A 62 -11.09 1.65 4.85
N ARG A 63 -10.44 2.77 5.18
CA ARG A 63 -9.84 3.11 6.50
C ARG A 63 -8.75 2.17 7.00
N VAL A 64 -8.51 1.06 6.32
CA VAL A 64 -7.53 0.03 6.65
C VAL A 64 -6.72 -0.30 5.40
N ALA A 65 -5.41 -0.41 5.56
CA ALA A 65 -4.51 -0.80 4.49
C ALA A 65 -3.44 -1.79 4.98
N LEU A 66 -3.15 -2.81 4.17
CA LEU A 66 -2.00 -3.70 4.32
C LEU A 66 -0.95 -3.32 3.27
N LYS A 67 0.25 -2.94 3.72
CA LYS A 67 1.29 -2.36 2.87
C LYS A 67 2.60 -3.13 2.97
N GLY A 68 3.17 -3.50 1.82
CA GLY A 68 4.55 -3.95 1.68
C GLY A 68 5.57 -2.81 1.72
N PRO A 69 6.86 -3.09 1.94
CA PRO A 69 7.93 -2.09 1.85
C PRO A 69 7.89 -1.36 0.50
N THR A 70 8.23 -0.07 0.50
CA THR A 70 8.32 0.74 -0.73
C THR A 70 9.66 1.44 -0.80
N THR A 71 10.26 1.45 -1.98
CA THR A 71 11.57 2.04 -2.22
C THR A 71 11.44 3.56 -2.16
N THR A 72 12.30 4.21 -1.38
CA THR A 72 12.47 5.67 -1.40
C THR A 72 13.81 5.97 -2.08
N PRO A 73 13.83 6.66 -3.23
CA PRO A 73 15.07 7.03 -3.89
C PRO A 73 15.96 7.87 -2.95
N VAL A 74 17.22 7.47 -2.77
CA VAL A 74 18.19 8.20 -1.94
C VAL A 74 18.81 9.33 -2.77
N GLY A 75 18.89 10.55 -2.22
CA GLY A 75 19.68 11.65 -2.78
C GLY A 75 19.03 12.54 -3.85
N VAL A 76 17.85 12.20 -4.37
CA VAL A 76 17.18 12.94 -5.48
C VAL A 76 15.99 13.82 -5.05
N GLY A 77 15.96 14.30 -3.80
CA GLY A 77 14.97 15.30 -3.36
C GLY A 77 13.51 14.81 -3.24
N PHE A 78 13.26 13.51 -3.38
CA PHE A 78 11.92 12.95 -3.22
C PHE A 78 11.54 12.80 -1.74
N ARG A 79 10.30 13.20 -1.41
CA ARG A 79 9.70 12.91 -0.11
C ARG A 79 9.45 11.40 -0.01
N SER A 80 9.84 10.79 1.11
CA SER A 80 9.57 9.37 1.36
C SER A 80 8.08 9.05 1.19
N VAL A 81 7.77 8.04 0.38
CA VAL A 81 6.41 7.52 0.15
C VAL A 81 5.74 7.16 1.49
N ASN A 82 6.50 6.55 2.41
CA ASN A 82 6.00 6.17 3.73
C ASN A 82 5.60 7.40 4.57
N VAL A 83 6.46 8.42 4.60
CA VAL A 83 6.20 9.65 5.35
C VAL A 83 5.06 10.45 4.72
N ALA A 84 5.01 10.53 3.40
CA ALA A 84 3.95 11.20 2.67
C ALA A 84 2.58 10.56 2.91
N LEU A 85 2.49 9.23 2.88
CA LEU A 85 1.27 8.50 3.22
C LEU A 85 0.80 8.79 4.65
N ARG A 86 1.69 8.67 5.64
CA ARG A 86 1.36 8.94 7.05
C ARG A 86 0.85 10.37 7.26
N LYS A 87 1.52 11.35 6.66
CA LYS A 87 1.11 12.77 6.76
C LYS A 87 -0.22 13.04 6.05
N ALA A 88 -0.38 12.57 4.82
CA ALA A 88 -1.60 12.80 4.04
C ALA A 88 -2.85 12.13 4.65
N LEU A 89 -2.65 11.05 5.41
CA LEU A 89 -3.72 10.30 6.08
C LEU A 89 -3.82 10.58 7.58
N ASN A 90 -3.01 11.51 8.12
CA ASN A 90 -2.95 11.84 9.56
C ASN A 90 -2.71 10.63 10.49
N LEU A 91 -1.84 9.71 10.09
CA LEU A 91 -1.46 8.52 10.86
C LEU A 91 -0.29 8.83 11.79
N TYR A 92 -0.60 9.25 13.01
CA TYR A 92 0.36 9.83 13.96
C TYR A 92 1.02 8.83 14.92
N ALA A 93 0.48 7.62 15.06
CA ALA A 93 0.95 6.56 15.97
C ALA A 93 1.23 5.26 15.20
#